data_AF-A0A9Q3UMT8-F1
#
_entry.id   AF-A0A9Q3UMT8-F1
#
_cell.length_a   1.000
_cell.length_b   1.000
_cell.length_c   1.000
_cell.angle_alpha   90.00
_cell.angle_beta   90.00
_cell.angle_gamma   90.00
#
_symmetry.space_group_name_H-M   'P 1'
#
loop_
_entity.id
_entity.type
_entity.pdbx_description
1 polymer ?
#
loop_
_entity_poly.entity_id
_entity_poly.type
_entity_poly.pdbx_seq_one_letter_code
_entity_poly.pdbx_strand_id
1 'polypeptide(L)'
;MMRGMKLAVLLIALLAPVTWADTGGLNDKALADQSVEELRGGITDKHPATYMVLAARLFQQGDKQEAVTWFYVGQIRYRAWLKANPDLDPSGDPALFASLMESVGRPLNEYIGGDVDEWVATIDEAIQWHRAHPDGFLGKDDHRSLYASLIAGLEDMRDEIAASKDEIRRQRRENGLENR
;
A
#
# COMPACT_ATOMS: atom_id res chain seq x y z
N MET A 1 0.88 53.29 53.85
CA MET A 1 1.31 52.58 55.08
C MET A 1 1.32 51.08 54.77
N MET A 2 2.51 50.45 54.88
CA MET A 2 2.88 49.01 54.93
C MET A 2 1.96 47.92 54.34
N ARG A 3 2.38 47.12 53.34
CA ARG A 3 3.27 45.92 53.34
C ARG A 3 2.69 44.65 54.00
N GLY A 4 2.64 43.56 53.22
CA GLY A 4 2.47 42.15 53.61
C GLY A 4 1.46 41.46 52.68
N MET A 5 1.64 40.26 52.11
CA MET A 5 2.64 39.20 52.17
C MET A 5 2.47 38.41 50.87
N LYS A 6 3.55 37.92 50.26
CA LYS A 6 3.51 37.04 49.09
C LYS A 6 2.91 35.68 49.46
N LEU A 7 1.98 35.16 48.66
CA LEU A 7 1.70 33.72 48.60
C LEU A 7 1.84 33.26 47.15
N ALA A 8 2.95 32.58 46.87
CA ALA A 8 3.11 31.79 45.67
C ALA A 8 2.23 30.55 45.80
N VAL A 9 1.36 30.30 44.81
CA VAL A 9 0.73 29.01 44.61
C VAL A 9 1.23 28.48 43.27
N LEU A 10 2.18 27.55 43.38
CA LEU A 10 2.52 26.60 42.32
C LEU A 10 1.26 25.77 42.04
N LEU A 11 0.67 25.91 40.87
CA LEU A 11 -0.24 24.90 40.34
C LEU A 11 0.60 23.96 39.46
N ILE A 12 1.03 22.86 40.08
CA ILE A 12 1.52 21.68 39.36
C ILE A 12 0.30 21.08 38.67
N ALA A 13 0.15 21.34 37.37
CA ALA A 13 -0.77 20.59 36.54
C ALA A 13 -0.21 19.17 36.39
N LEU A 14 -0.87 18.22 37.04
CA LEU A 14 -0.66 16.80 36.85
C LEU A 14 -0.94 16.46 35.38
N LEU A 15 0.12 16.27 34.60
CA LEU A 15 0.06 15.56 33.33
C LEU A 15 -0.30 14.10 33.64
N ALA A 16 -1.57 13.75 33.51
CA ALA A 16 -1.93 12.35 33.37
C ALA A 16 -1.28 11.83 32.09
N PRO A 17 -0.53 10.70 32.13
CA PRO A 17 -0.06 10.08 30.92
C PRO A 17 -1.30 9.67 30.11
N VAL A 18 -1.45 10.26 28.93
CA VAL A 18 -2.32 9.71 27.89
C VAL A 18 -1.74 8.34 27.59
N THR A 19 -2.40 7.30 28.10
CA THR A 19 -2.13 5.94 27.68
C THR A 19 -2.57 5.83 26.24
N TRP A 20 -1.59 5.79 25.34
CA TRP A 20 -1.80 5.41 23.95
C TRP A 20 -2.56 4.08 23.96
N ALA A 21 -3.72 4.05 23.32
CA ALA A 21 -4.45 2.82 23.12
C ALA A 21 -3.53 1.83 22.41
N ASP A 22 -3.48 0.62 22.94
CA ASP A 22 -2.74 -0.52 22.42
C ASP A 22 -3.14 -0.75 20.95
N THR A 23 -2.28 -0.32 20.02
CA THR A 23 -2.39 -0.67 18.60
C THR A 23 -2.00 -2.14 18.49
N GLY A 24 -2.96 -3.02 18.78
CA GLY A 24 -2.77 -4.46 18.72
C GLY A 24 -2.13 -4.86 17.38
N GLY A 25 -0.93 -5.43 17.48
CA GLY A 25 -0.41 -6.32 16.45
C GLY A 25 0.59 -5.75 15.43
N LEU A 26 1.66 -5.11 15.89
CA LEU A 26 2.94 -5.16 15.16
C LEU A 26 3.97 -5.84 16.06
N ASN A 27 4.18 -7.15 15.85
CA ASN A 27 5.31 -7.87 16.46
C ASN A 27 6.62 -7.15 16.13
N ASP A 28 7.27 -6.61 17.16
CA ASP A 28 8.63 -6.08 17.46
C ASP A 28 9.70 -5.82 16.38
N LYS A 29 9.47 -6.10 15.11
CA LYS A 29 10.36 -5.81 13.98
C LYS A 29 9.63 -4.88 13.03
N ALA A 30 10.22 -3.71 12.76
CA ALA A 30 9.68 -2.77 11.80
C ALA A 30 9.38 -3.51 10.50
N LEU A 31 8.24 -3.24 9.86
CA LEU A 31 7.80 -3.92 8.63
C LEU A 31 8.92 -3.95 7.57
N ALA A 32 9.73 -2.89 7.53
CA ALA A 32 10.90 -2.79 6.69
C ALA A 32 11.90 -3.93 6.93
N ASP A 33 12.14 -4.38 8.15
CA ASP A 33 13.23 -5.32 8.40
C ASP A 33 12.84 -6.78 8.12
N GLN A 34 11.57 -7.09 7.90
CA GLN A 34 11.06 -8.45 7.69
C GLN A 34 11.57 -9.05 6.36
N SER A 35 11.85 -10.35 6.38
CA SER A 35 12.18 -11.18 5.21
C SER A 35 10.95 -11.41 4.32
N VAL A 36 11.16 -11.91 3.10
CA VAL A 36 10.07 -12.25 2.17
C VAL A 36 9.15 -13.30 2.77
N GLU A 37 9.70 -14.31 3.43
CA GLU A 37 8.96 -15.40 4.07
C GLU A 37 8.10 -14.86 5.23
N GLU A 38 8.68 -14.00 6.07
CA GLU A 38 7.95 -13.36 7.16
C GLU A 38 6.82 -12.48 6.62
N LEU A 39 7.08 -11.67 5.59
CA LEU A 39 6.07 -10.79 4.96
C LEU A 39 4.92 -11.60 4.36
N ARG A 40 5.20 -12.70 3.65
CA ARG A 40 4.20 -13.60 3.05
C ARG A 40 3.38 -14.38 4.07
N GLY A 41 3.98 -14.75 5.20
CA GLY A 41 3.31 -15.54 6.22
C GLY A 41 2.04 -14.84 6.72
N GLY A 42 0.87 -15.46 6.51
CA GLY A 42 -0.42 -14.90 6.93
C GLY A 42 -0.81 -13.59 6.25
N ILE A 43 -0.30 -13.31 5.04
CA ILE A 43 -0.44 -12.00 4.40
C ILE A 43 -1.90 -11.53 4.22
N THR A 44 -2.86 -12.46 4.10
CA THR A 44 -4.30 -12.15 3.97
C THR A 44 -4.88 -11.39 5.16
N ASP A 45 -4.26 -11.51 6.34
CA ASP A 45 -4.71 -10.90 7.59
C ASP A 45 -3.88 -9.66 7.98
N LYS A 46 -2.89 -9.29 7.15
CA LYS A 46 -1.96 -8.20 7.43
C LYS A 46 -2.42 -6.87 6.85
N HIS A 47 -1.92 -5.79 7.45
CA HIS A 47 -2.08 -4.44 6.93
C HIS A 47 -1.64 -4.34 5.45
N PRO A 48 -2.39 -3.64 4.58
CA PRO A 48 -2.10 -3.55 3.14
C PRO A 48 -0.70 -3.05 2.76
N ALA A 49 -0.07 -2.23 3.61
CA ALA A 49 1.32 -1.80 3.43
C ALA A 49 2.31 -2.99 3.32
N THR A 50 2.01 -4.13 3.94
CA THR A 50 2.83 -5.36 3.89
C THR A 50 3.03 -5.84 2.45
N TYR A 51 1.99 -5.79 1.63
CA TYR A 51 2.05 -6.21 0.22
C TYR A 51 3.02 -5.34 -0.59
N MET A 52 3.03 -4.03 -0.31
CA MET A 52 3.90 -3.06 -0.98
C MET A 52 5.36 -3.24 -0.56
N VAL A 53 5.60 -3.53 0.73
CA VAL A 53 6.95 -3.84 1.24
C VAL A 53 7.45 -5.17 0.70
N LEU A 54 6.58 -6.19 0.62
CA LEU A 54 6.90 -7.47 -0.03
C LEU A 54 7.31 -7.27 -1.49
N ALA A 55 6.54 -6.48 -2.24
CA ALA A 55 6.87 -6.12 -3.61
C ALA A 55 8.26 -5.45 -3.71
N ALA A 56 8.54 -4.47 -2.85
CA ALA A 56 9.86 -3.82 -2.83
C ALA A 56 11.00 -4.81 -2.55
N ARG A 57 10.82 -5.76 -1.62
CA ARG A 57 11.82 -6.77 -1.26
C ARG A 57 12.08 -7.74 -2.41
N LEU A 58 11.03 -8.27 -3.03
CA LEU A 58 11.14 -9.15 -4.19
C LEU A 58 11.86 -8.45 -5.35
N PHE A 59 11.50 -7.19 -5.62
CA PHE A 59 12.13 -6.43 -6.69
C PHE A 59 13.64 -6.22 -6.46
N GLN A 60 14.03 -5.95 -5.21
CA GLN A 60 15.44 -5.80 -4.81
C GLN A 60 16.23 -7.12 -4.93
N GLN A 61 15.57 -8.27 -4.74
CA GLN A 61 16.19 -9.59 -4.84
C GLN A 61 16.25 -10.14 -6.27
N GLY A 62 15.58 -9.48 -7.22
CA GLY A 62 15.58 -9.86 -8.64
C GLY A 62 14.30 -10.55 -9.10
N ASP A 63 13.38 -10.89 -8.19
CA ASP A 63 12.08 -11.51 -8.47
C ASP A 63 11.06 -10.44 -8.93
N LYS A 64 11.42 -9.72 -10.00
CA LYS A 64 10.74 -8.49 -10.41
C LYS A 64 9.29 -8.73 -10.85
N GLN A 65 9.03 -9.82 -11.57
CA GLN A 65 7.68 -10.13 -12.04
C GLN A 65 6.73 -10.38 -10.85
N GLU A 66 7.16 -11.23 -9.92
CA GLU A 66 6.36 -11.51 -8.72
C GLU A 66 6.19 -10.25 -7.84
N ALA A 67 7.21 -9.38 -7.78
CA ALA A 67 7.10 -8.09 -7.12
C ALA A 67 5.95 -7.25 -7.67
N VAL A 68 5.79 -7.18 -9.00
CA VAL A 68 4.73 -6.41 -9.64
C VAL A 68 3.35 -7.02 -9.33
N THR A 69 3.23 -8.36 -9.32
CA THR A 69 1.99 -9.03 -8.89
C THR A 69 1.60 -8.61 -7.47
N TRP A 70 2.52 -8.69 -6.51
CA TRP A 70 2.25 -8.31 -5.12
C TRP A 70 1.96 -6.81 -4.96
N PHE A 71 2.57 -5.96 -5.77
CA PHE A 71 2.28 -4.53 -5.81
C PHE A 71 0.83 -4.26 -6.25
N TYR A 72 0.33 -4.92 -7.30
CA TYR A 72 -1.06 -4.77 -7.73
C TYR A 72 -2.05 -5.35 -6.73
N VAL A 73 -1.76 -6.50 -6.11
CA VAL A 73 -2.58 -7.03 -5.01
C VAL A 73 -2.62 -6.02 -3.86
N GLY A 74 -1.47 -5.47 -3.48
CA GLY A 74 -1.35 -4.45 -2.44
C GLY A 74 -2.17 -3.20 -2.74
N GLN A 75 -2.16 -2.73 -3.98
CA GLN A 75 -2.98 -1.58 -4.40
C GLN A 75 -4.48 -1.85 -4.22
N ILE A 76 -4.98 -3.04 -4.58
CA ILE A 76 -6.39 -3.38 -4.38
C ILE A 76 -6.74 -3.31 -2.88
N ARG A 77 -5.92 -3.93 -2.03
CA ARG A 77 -6.14 -4.00 -0.57
C ARG A 77 -6.02 -2.63 0.09
N TYR A 78 -5.02 -1.84 -0.28
CA TYR A 78 -4.76 -0.54 0.36
C TYR A 78 -5.77 0.52 -0.09
N ARG A 79 -6.11 0.57 -1.38
CA ARG A 79 -7.17 1.47 -1.85
C ARG A 79 -8.51 1.14 -1.21
N ALA A 80 -8.78 -0.15 -0.94
CA ALA A 80 -9.98 -0.54 -0.23
C ALA A 80 -9.99 -0.04 1.22
N TRP A 81 -8.88 -0.23 1.94
CA TRP A 81 -8.70 0.29 3.29
C TRP A 81 -8.95 1.80 3.38
N LEU A 82 -8.33 2.58 2.49
CA LEU A 82 -8.49 4.04 2.47
C LEU A 82 -9.93 4.46 2.15
N LYS A 83 -10.60 3.77 1.21
CA LYS A 83 -12.00 4.08 0.86
C LYS A 83 -12.99 3.71 1.96
N ALA A 84 -12.74 2.63 2.70
CA ALA A 84 -13.58 2.22 3.81
C ALA A 84 -13.41 3.12 5.05
N ASN A 85 -12.29 3.84 5.14
CA ASN A 85 -11.94 4.69 6.28
C ASN A 85 -11.62 6.13 5.80
N PRO A 86 -12.63 6.91 5.36
CA PRO A 86 -12.40 8.24 4.77
C PRO A 86 -11.87 9.28 5.76
N ASP A 87 -12.05 9.05 7.07
CA ASP A 87 -11.70 9.99 8.14
C ASP A 87 -10.32 9.72 8.77
N LEU A 88 -9.49 8.87 8.14
CA LEU A 88 -8.12 8.62 8.60
C LEU A 88 -7.31 9.92 8.64
N ASP A 89 -6.39 10.02 9.61
CA ASP A 89 -5.40 11.09 9.66
C ASP A 89 -4.66 11.16 8.32
N PRO A 90 -4.68 12.30 7.59
CA PRO A 90 -4.00 12.44 6.31
C PRO A 90 -2.50 12.16 6.37
N SER A 91 -1.87 12.32 7.53
CA SER A 91 -0.44 12.04 7.77
C SER A 91 -0.12 10.57 8.07
N GLY A 92 -1.15 9.74 8.30
CA GLY A 92 -1.03 8.31 8.52
C GLY A 92 -1.04 7.51 7.22
N ASP A 93 -2.00 6.58 7.12
CA ASP A 93 -2.14 5.68 5.97
C ASP A 93 -2.25 6.35 4.59
N PRO A 94 -2.98 7.47 4.42
CA PRO A 94 -3.00 8.18 3.15
C PRO A 94 -1.60 8.64 2.71
N ALA A 95 -0.83 9.25 3.60
CA ALA A 95 0.54 9.67 3.31
C ALA A 95 1.49 8.47 3.10
N LEU A 96 1.33 7.40 3.88
CA LEU A 96 2.11 6.17 3.71
C LEU A 96 1.84 5.53 2.35
N PHE A 97 0.58 5.40 1.96
CA PHE A 97 0.21 4.87 0.64
C PHE A 97 0.80 5.72 -0.49
N ALA A 98 0.68 7.06 -0.40
CA ALA A 98 1.27 7.96 -1.39
C ALA A 98 2.79 7.79 -1.49
N SER A 99 3.49 7.68 -0.36
CA SER A 99 4.93 7.44 -0.32
C SER A 99 5.32 6.10 -0.95
N LEU A 100 4.58 5.02 -0.67
CA LEU A 100 4.82 3.69 -1.23
C LEU A 100 4.54 3.65 -2.74
N MET A 101 3.50 4.34 -3.23
CA MET A 101 3.23 4.45 -4.67
C MET A 101 4.39 5.11 -5.41
N GLU A 102 5.04 6.12 -4.83
CA GLU A 102 6.16 6.83 -5.45
C GLU A 102 7.50 6.10 -5.32
N SER A 103 7.78 5.52 -4.15
CA SER A 103 9.06 4.88 -3.85
C SER A 103 9.15 3.43 -4.36
N VAL A 104 8.04 2.69 -4.29
CA VAL A 104 7.95 1.30 -4.75
C VAL A 104 7.29 1.25 -6.13
N GLY A 105 6.16 1.93 -6.32
CA GLY A 105 5.38 1.80 -7.55
C GLY A 105 6.12 2.28 -8.79
N ARG A 106 6.82 3.42 -8.73
CA ARG A 106 7.54 3.99 -9.88
C ARG A 106 8.57 3.01 -10.51
N PRO A 107 9.56 2.45 -9.77
CA PRO A 107 10.51 1.51 -10.39
C PRO A 107 9.86 0.21 -10.89
N LEU A 108 8.81 -0.27 -10.22
CA LEU A 108 8.06 -1.45 -10.67
C LEU A 108 7.29 -1.17 -11.98
N ASN A 109 6.64 -0.01 -12.06
CA ASN A 109 5.90 0.44 -13.25
C ASN A 109 6.84 0.66 -14.45
N GLU A 110 8.04 1.20 -14.22
CA GLU A 110 9.05 1.35 -15.27
C GLU A 110 9.49 -0.01 -15.85
N TYR A 111 9.69 -1.00 -14.98
CA TYR A 111 10.05 -2.37 -15.35
C TYR A 111 8.93 -3.09 -16.11
N ILE A 112 7.72 -3.14 -15.53
CA ILE A 112 6.61 -3.88 -16.14
C ILE A 112 6.15 -3.22 -17.44
N GLY A 113 6.21 -1.89 -17.54
CA GLY A 113 5.90 -1.19 -18.78
C GLY A 113 6.82 -1.55 -19.95
N GLY A 114 7.96 -2.20 -19.69
CA GLY A 114 8.83 -2.75 -20.74
C GLY A 114 8.19 -3.88 -21.53
N ASP A 115 7.23 -4.61 -20.95
CA ASP A 115 6.48 -5.67 -21.61
C ASP A 115 4.98 -5.48 -21.32
N VAL A 116 4.26 -4.94 -22.31
CA VAL A 116 2.83 -4.64 -22.19
C VAL A 116 1.98 -5.90 -22.03
N ASP A 117 2.37 -7.02 -22.65
CA ASP A 117 1.60 -8.27 -22.52
C ASP A 117 1.76 -8.83 -21.11
N GLU A 118 2.99 -8.82 -20.60
CA GLU A 118 3.29 -9.19 -19.20
C GLU A 118 2.55 -8.27 -18.23
N TRP A 119 2.46 -6.97 -18.53
CA TRP A 119 1.72 -6.01 -17.72
C TRP A 119 0.24 -6.37 -17.60
N VAL A 120 -0.43 -6.62 -18.73
CA VAL A 120 -1.84 -7.01 -18.79
C VAL A 120 -2.06 -8.30 -18.00
N ALA A 121 -1.22 -9.32 -18.23
CA ALA A 121 -1.30 -10.60 -17.53
C ALA A 121 -1.11 -10.43 -16.00
N THR A 122 -0.20 -9.56 -15.57
CA THR A 122 0.07 -9.32 -14.14
C THR A 122 -1.13 -8.70 -13.43
N ILE A 123 -1.85 -7.79 -14.10
CA ILE A 123 -3.06 -7.21 -13.55
C ILE A 123 -4.14 -8.30 -13.39
N ASP A 124 -4.31 -9.16 -14.39
CA ASP A 124 -5.24 -10.28 -14.32
C ASP A 124 -4.89 -11.25 -13.18
N GLU A 125 -3.61 -11.59 -13.02
CA GLU A 125 -3.12 -12.44 -11.93
C GLU A 125 -3.41 -11.83 -10.56
N ALA A 126 -3.15 -10.53 -10.39
CA ALA A 126 -3.43 -9.83 -9.13
C ALA A 126 -4.92 -9.81 -8.79
N ILE A 127 -5.78 -9.57 -9.78
CA ILE A 127 -7.25 -9.62 -9.62
C ILE A 127 -7.70 -11.04 -9.26
N GLN A 128 -7.21 -12.05 -9.97
CA GLN A 128 -7.54 -13.45 -9.71
C GLN A 128 -7.09 -13.87 -8.31
N TRP A 129 -5.87 -13.51 -7.91
CA TRP A 129 -5.37 -13.77 -6.57
C TRP A 129 -6.27 -13.10 -5.52
N HIS A 130 -6.59 -11.83 -5.70
CA HIS A 130 -7.51 -11.12 -4.80
C HIS A 130 -8.87 -11.83 -4.72
N ARG A 131 -9.44 -12.26 -5.85
CA ARG A 131 -10.73 -12.97 -5.92
C ARG A 131 -10.68 -14.31 -5.18
N ALA A 132 -9.58 -15.06 -5.29
CA ALA A 132 -9.42 -16.38 -4.68
C ALA A 132 -9.13 -16.37 -3.18
N HIS A 133 -8.63 -15.25 -2.63
CA HIS A 133 -8.19 -15.17 -1.23
C HIS A 133 -9.06 -14.23 -0.38
N PRO A 134 -9.21 -14.49 0.93
CA PRO A 134 -9.91 -13.61 1.84
C PRO A 134 -9.17 -12.26 2.02
N ASP A 135 -9.90 -11.27 2.53
CA ASP A 135 -9.31 -10.10 3.20
C ASP A 135 -9.62 -10.23 4.69
N GLY A 136 -8.70 -10.73 5.48
CA GLY A 136 -8.89 -10.83 6.93
C GLY A 136 -8.67 -9.50 7.64
N PHE A 137 -7.96 -8.56 7.01
CA PHE A 137 -7.68 -7.24 7.58
C PHE A 137 -8.89 -6.30 7.48
N LEU A 138 -9.46 -6.12 6.29
CA LEU A 138 -10.64 -5.26 6.09
C LEU A 138 -11.97 -6.03 6.13
N GLY A 139 -11.97 -7.33 5.80
CA GLY A 139 -13.21 -8.10 5.63
C GLY A 139 -13.78 -7.97 4.23
N LYS A 140 -13.54 -8.97 3.38
CA LYS A 140 -13.95 -8.94 1.96
C LYS A 140 -15.47 -8.96 1.77
N ASP A 141 -16.19 -9.70 2.61
CA ASP A 141 -17.62 -9.89 2.49
C ASP A 141 -18.44 -8.65 2.85
N ASP A 142 -17.99 -7.91 3.84
CA ASP A 142 -18.64 -6.67 4.29
C ASP A 142 -18.41 -5.51 3.29
N HIS A 143 -17.37 -5.62 2.46
CA HIS A 143 -16.94 -4.57 1.52
C HIS A 143 -17.05 -4.99 0.05
N ARG A 144 -17.92 -5.97 -0.28
CA ARG A 144 -18.04 -6.52 -1.66
C ARG A 144 -18.24 -5.47 -2.74
N SER A 145 -19.14 -4.50 -2.54
CA SER A 145 -19.42 -3.45 -3.53
C SER A 145 -18.23 -2.52 -3.76
N LEU A 146 -17.49 -2.22 -2.69
CA LEU A 146 -16.28 -1.41 -2.73
C LEU A 146 -15.17 -2.15 -3.51
N TYR A 147 -14.93 -3.44 -3.23
CA TYR A 147 -13.98 -4.23 -4.01
C TYR A 147 -14.42 -4.39 -5.47
N ALA A 148 -15.71 -4.62 -5.75
CA ALA A 148 -16.20 -4.72 -7.12
C ALA A 148 -15.90 -3.46 -7.93
N SER A 149 -16.09 -2.27 -7.35
CA SER A 149 -15.74 -1.00 -7.99
C SER A 149 -14.23 -0.83 -8.21
N LEU A 150 -13.39 -1.24 -7.26
CA LEU A 150 -11.94 -1.17 -7.42
C LEU A 150 -11.42 -2.15 -8.48
N ILE A 151 -11.97 -3.36 -8.53
CA ILE A 151 -11.60 -4.36 -9.52
C ILE A 151 -12.02 -3.89 -10.91
N ALA A 152 -13.24 -3.38 -11.06
CA ALA A 152 -13.71 -2.83 -12.35
C ALA A 152 -12.77 -1.74 -12.87
N GLY A 153 -12.37 -0.77 -12.02
CA GLY A 153 -11.43 0.27 -12.44
C GLY A 153 -10.04 -0.27 -12.80
N LEU A 154 -9.61 -1.38 -12.20
CA LEU A 154 -8.34 -2.03 -12.55
C LEU A 154 -8.46 -2.84 -13.86
N GLU A 155 -9.61 -3.45 -14.12
CA GLU A 155 -9.95 -4.10 -15.39
C GLU A 155 -10.02 -3.08 -16.53
N ASP A 156 -10.62 -1.90 -16.31
CA ASP A 156 -10.64 -0.80 -17.28
C ASP A 156 -9.21 -0.35 -17.62
N MET A 157 -8.36 -0.13 -16.60
CA MET A 157 -6.96 0.24 -16.80
C MET A 157 -6.19 -0.82 -17.59
N ARG A 158 -6.39 -2.11 -17.29
CA ARG A 158 -5.80 -3.23 -18.04
C ARG A 158 -6.20 -3.18 -19.51
N ASP A 159 -7.48 -2.96 -19.79
CA ASP A 159 -8.00 -2.92 -21.16
C ASP A 159 -7.47 -1.72 -21.94
N GLU A 160 -7.33 -0.56 -21.28
CA GLU A 160 -6.68 0.63 -21.85
C GLU A 160 -5.20 0.39 -22.17
N ILE A 161 -4.45 -0.28 -21.28
CA ILE A 161 -3.06 -0.66 -21.50
C ILE A 161 -2.96 -1.59 -22.73
N ALA A 162 -3.82 -2.61 -22.80
CA ALA A 162 -3.86 -3.54 -23.91
C ALA A 162 -4.15 -2.84 -25.25
N ALA A 163 -5.14 -1.94 -25.26
CA ALA A 163 -5.51 -1.16 -26.44
C ALA A 163 -4.41 -0.16 -26.86
N SER A 164 -3.63 0.34 -25.91
CA SER A 164 -2.60 1.36 -26.13
C SER A 164 -1.19 0.78 -26.33
N LYS A 165 -1.08 -0.53 -26.53
CA LYS A 165 0.20 -1.25 -26.55
C LYS A 165 1.26 -0.66 -27.48
N ASP A 166 0.90 -0.37 -28.73
CA ASP A 166 1.85 0.18 -29.70
C ASP A 166 2.29 1.60 -29.35
N GLU A 167 1.36 2.38 -28.79
CA GLU A 167 1.61 3.74 -28.32
C GLU A 167 2.54 3.75 -27.10
N ILE A 168 2.31 2.88 -26.11
CA ILE A 168 3.20 2.69 -24.95
C ILE A 168 4.61 2.36 -25.43
N ARG A 169 4.74 1.39 -26.35
CA ARG A 169 6.04 1.00 -26.91
C ARG A 169 6.74 2.16 -27.62
N ARG A 170 6.00 2.97 -28.37
CA ARG A 170 6.51 4.16 -29.05
C ARG A 170 7.01 5.21 -28.06
N GLN A 171 6.18 5.60 -27.09
CA GLN A 171 6.55 6.59 -26.06
C GLN A 171 7.77 6.14 -25.26
N ARG A 172 7.88 4.85 -24.92
CA ARG A 172 9.06 4.30 -24.24
C ARG A 172 10.33 4.49 -25.06
N ARG A 173 10.31 4.17 -26.35
CA ARG A 173 11.47 4.40 -27.25
C ARG A 173 11.86 5.88 -27.31
N GLU A 174 10.88 6.78 -27.41
CA GLU A 174 11.12 8.23 -27.43
C GLU A 174 11.73 8.75 -26.14
N ASN A 175 11.39 8.12 -25.02
CA ASN A 175 11.91 8.44 -23.70
C ASN A 175 13.20 7.67 -23.34
N GLY A 176 13.78 6.90 -24.27
CA GLY A 176 14.99 6.11 -24.04
C GLY A 176 14.80 4.92 -23.09
N LEU A 177 13.56 4.49 -22.87
CA LEU A 177 13.20 3.33 -22.04
C LEU A 177 13.18 2.05 -22.87
N GLU A 178 13.62 0.96 -22.23
CA GLU A 178 13.64 -0.38 -22.84
C GLU A 178 12.22 -0.89 -23.13
N ASN A 179 12.07 -1.59 -24.26
CA ASN A 179 10.97 -2.50 -24.51
C ASN A 179 11.57 -3.92 -24.54
N ARG A 180 11.09 -4.80 -23.67
CA ARG A 180 11.57 -6.17 -23.51
C ARG A 180 10.83 -7.14 -24.44
#